data_AF-A0A839GYR0-F1
#
_entry.id   AF-A0A839GYR0-F1
#
_cell.length_a   1.000
_cell.length_b   1.000
_cell.length_c   1.000
_cell.angle_alpha   90.00
_cell.angle_beta   90.00
_cell.angle_gamma   90.00
#
_symmetry.space_group_name_H-M   'P 1'
#
loop_
_entity.id
_entity.type
_entity.pdbx_description
1 polymer ?
#
loop_
_entity_poly.entity_id
_entity_poly.type
_entity_poly.pdbx_seq_one_letter_code
_entity_poly.pdbx_strand_id
1 'polypeptide(L)'
;MKKWLIIFGIAFIVQIPFNLHYHAYYYATHMKNNNSKYYRFVPLLGNNYLPDNYVPSYQVVHQDLREATLNEVKKTGKKGDSFRLMPELVEYKPKNGKKVSYIILSRDGKLIDTKKELKHEKKAYRYLNDVENEIRQNSRRPIINLQWLWNMWYQASN
;
A
#
# COMPACT_ATOMS: atom_id res chain seq x y z
N MET A 1 37.26 21.12 9.55
CA MET A 1 36.21 21.13 8.50
C MET A 1 36.06 19.80 7.76
N LYS A 2 37.13 19.18 7.21
CA LYS A 2 37.03 17.91 6.46
C LYS A 2 36.41 16.73 7.25
N LYS A 3 36.74 16.55 8.54
CA LYS A 3 36.19 15.47 9.39
C LYS A 3 34.67 15.59 9.58
N TRP A 4 34.16 16.81 9.73
CA TRP A 4 32.72 17.06 9.89
C TRP A 4 31.94 16.73 8.61
N LEU A 5 32.49 17.04 7.43
CA LEU A 5 31.87 16.67 6.16
C LEU A 5 31.77 15.15 5.99
N ILE A 6 32.79 14.39 6.41
CA ILE A 6 32.76 12.91 6.40
C ILE A 6 31.68 12.39 7.35
N ILE A 7 31.62 12.93 8.58
CA ILE A 7 30.61 12.54 9.58
C ILE A 7 29.20 12.85 9.08
N PHE A 8 28.95 14.03 8.53
CA PHE A 8 27.67 14.39 7.94
C PHE A 8 27.31 13.51 6.75
N GLY A 9 28.29 13.15 5.91
CA GLY A 9 28.09 12.23 4.80
C GLY A 9 27.65 10.84 5.26
N ILE A 10 28.31 10.27 6.27
CA ILE A 10 27.93 8.96 6.84
C ILE A 10 26.54 9.06 7.48
N ALA A 11 26.29 10.08 8.28
CA ALA A 11 24.99 10.29 8.92
C ALA A 11 23.86 10.38 7.88
N PHE A 12 24.09 11.08 6.78
CA PHE A 12 23.12 11.16 5.67
C PHE A 12 22.84 9.79 5.05
N ILE A 13 23.88 9.00 4.74
CA ILE A 13 23.73 7.66 4.14
C ILE A 13 22.95 6.72 5.06
N VAL A 14 23.25 6.73 6.36
CA VAL A 14 22.56 5.89 7.36
C VAL A 14 21.07 6.23 7.47
N GLN A 15 20.68 7.49 7.25
CA GLN A 15 19.28 7.93 7.35
C GLN A 15 18.43 7.52 6.13
N ILE A 16 19.04 7.18 4.99
CA ILE A 16 18.34 6.79 3.76
C ILE A 16 17.39 5.61 4.00
N PRO A 17 17.83 4.43 4.51
CA PRO A 17 16.92 3.29 4.71
C PRO A 17 15.78 3.60 5.68
N PHE A 18 16.04 4.36 6.75
CA PHE A 18 15.00 4.78 7.70
C PHE A 18 13.96 5.70 7.05
N ASN A 19 14.39 6.66 6.23
CA ASN A 19 13.50 7.54 5.49
C ASN A 19 12.64 6.75 4.49
N LEU A 20 13.25 5.85 3.71
CA LEU A 20 12.53 4.99 2.76
C LEU A 20 11.51 4.09 3.46
N HIS A 21 11.88 3.47 4.58
CA HIS A 21 10.98 2.62 5.35
C HIS A 21 9.82 3.41 5.98
N TYR A 22 10.13 4.52 6.67
CA TYR A 22 9.14 5.32 7.39
C TYR A 22 8.15 6.04 6.46
N HIS A 23 8.57 6.34 5.22
CA HIS A 23 7.73 6.95 4.19
C HIS A 23 7.35 5.98 3.06
N ALA A 24 7.45 4.66 3.28
CA ALA A 24 7.21 3.64 2.25
C ALA A 24 5.85 3.79 1.55
N TYR A 25 4.77 4.00 2.32
CA TYR A 25 3.43 4.21 1.77
C TYR A 25 3.35 5.47 0.88
N TYR A 26 4.00 6.56 1.29
CA TYR A 26 4.08 7.77 0.46
C TYR A 26 4.78 7.45 -0.87
N TYR A 27 5.94 6.80 -0.83
CA TYR A 27 6.69 6.50 -2.04
C TYR A 27 5.95 5.53 -2.96
N ALA A 28 5.30 4.51 -2.42
CA ALA A 28 4.56 3.51 -3.18
C ALA A 28 3.39 4.11 -3.98
N THR A 29 2.64 5.05 -3.39
CA THR A 29 1.49 5.69 -4.07
C THR A 29 1.86 6.89 -4.96
N HIS A 30 3.11 7.38 -4.88
CA HIS A 30 3.62 8.48 -5.71
C HIS A 30 4.52 8.02 -6.86
N MET A 31 4.72 6.70 -7.03
CA MET A 31 5.33 6.16 -8.23
C MET A 31 4.49 6.52 -9.46
N LYS A 32 5.14 6.86 -10.58
CA LYS A 32 4.41 7.09 -11.83
C LYS A 32 3.68 5.81 -12.22
N ASN A 33 2.35 5.86 -12.22
CA ASN A 33 1.51 4.75 -12.67
C ASN A 33 1.59 4.66 -14.20
N ASN A 34 2.53 3.85 -14.68
CA ASN A 34 2.64 3.51 -16.11
C ASN A 34 1.53 2.54 -16.57
N ASN A 35 0.71 2.02 -15.65
CA ASN A 35 -0.40 1.13 -15.95
C ASN A 35 -1.41 1.11 -14.79
N SER A 36 -2.72 1.09 -15.09
CA SER A 36 -3.82 1.03 -14.10
C SER A 36 -3.95 -0.32 -13.37
N LYS A 37 -2.98 -1.21 -13.56
CA LYS A 37 -2.94 -2.57 -13.03
C LYS A 37 -1.96 -2.77 -11.86
N TYR A 38 -1.46 -1.69 -11.26
CA TYR A 38 -0.49 -1.76 -10.15
C TYR A 38 -0.98 -1.00 -8.93
N TYR A 39 -0.95 -1.69 -7.79
CA TYR A 39 -1.24 -1.18 -6.45
C TYR A 39 -0.04 -1.45 -5.54
N ARG A 40 1.02 -0.66 -5.72
CA ARG A 40 2.34 -0.89 -5.11
C ARG A 40 2.36 -0.74 -3.59
N PHE A 41 1.32 -0.17 -3.01
CA PHE A 41 1.18 -0.08 -1.56
C PHE A 41 0.68 -1.40 -0.94
N VAL A 42 0.02 -2.28 -1.71
CA VAL A 42 -0.58 -3.52 -1.19
C VAL A 42 0.46 -4.46 -0.57
N PRO A 43 1.64 -4.70 -1.18
CA PRO A 43 2.69 -5.51 -0.56
C PRO A 43 3.18 -4.96 0.79
N LEU A 44 3.09 -3.64 0.99
CA LEU A 44 3.51 -3.01 2.24
C LEU A 44 2.61 -3.43 3.40
N LEU A 45 1.35 -3.81 3.14
CA LEU A 45 0.43 -4.30 4.17
C LEU A 45 0.95 -5.54 4.90
N GLY A 46 1.84 -6.32 4.30
CA GLY A 46 2.42 -7.51 4.94
C GLY A 46 3.69 -7.24 5.75
N ASN A 47 4.31 -6.07 5.58
CA ASN A 47 5.67 -5.83 6.07
C ASN A 47 5.87 -4.45 6.72
N ASN A 48 4.91 -3.53 6.63
CA ASN A 48 4.99 -2.18 7.16
C ASN A 48 3.68 -1.84 7.87
N TYR A 49 3.78 -1.41 9.13
CA TYR A 49 2.64 -0.89 9.88
C TYR A 49 1.93 0.23 9.08
N LEU A 50 0.62 0.11 8.88
CA LEU A 50 -0.22 1.11 8.21
C LEU A 50 -0.93 2.00 9.24
N PRO A 51 -0.54 3.26 9.44
CA PRO A 51 -1.26 4.15 10.35
C PRO A 51 -2.74 4.32 9.98
N ASP A 52 -3.65 4.25 10.94
CA ASP A 52 -5.10 4.43 10.73
C ASP A 52 -5.43 5.76 10.03
N ASN A 53 -4.69 6.81 10.35
CA ASN A 53 -4.88 8.14 9.77
C ASN A 53 -4.52 8.23 8.28
N TYR A 54 -3.87 7.20 7.71
CA TYR A 54 -3.61 7.16 6.26
C TYR A 54 -4.86 6.74 5.48
N VAL A 55 -5.81 6.03 6.11
CA VAL A 55 -7.05 5.54 5.50
C VAL A 55 -8.27 5.83 6.38
N PRO A 56 -8.57 7.11 6.69
CA PRO A 56 -9.57 7.48 7.70
C PRO A 56 -11.00 7.00 7.39
N SER A 57 -11.31 6.64 6.14
CA SER A 57 -12.63 6.10 5.79
C SER A 57 -12.74 4.58 5.97
N TYR A 58 -11.71 3.94 6.52
CA TYR A 58 -11.57 2.50 6.68
C TYR A 58 -11.14 2.17 8.11
N GLN A 59 -11.43 0.95 8.55
CA GLN A 59 -10.85 0.41 9.76
C GLN A 59 -9.56 -0.33 9.40
N VAL A 60 -8.46 -0.07 10.09
CA VAL A 60 -7.25 -0.89 9.98
C VAL A 60 -7.20 -1.86 11.16
N VAL A 61 -6.83 -3.11 10.87
CA VAL A 61 -6.57 -4.14 11.87
C VAL A 61 -5.14 -4.58 11.73
N HIS A 62 -4.39 -4.53 12.83
CA HIS A 62 -3.01 -4.97 12.91
C HIS A 62 -2.94 -6.35 13.54
N GLN A 63 -2.21 -7.26 12.90
CA GLN A 63 -1.80 -8.52 13.47
C GLN A 63 -0.28 -8.51 13.56
N ASP A 64 0.23 -8.37 14.77
CA ASP A 64 1.67 -8.40 15.04
C ASP A 64 2.15 -9.85 14.96
N LEU A 65 2.94 -10.13 13.93
CA LEU A 65 3.72 -11.34 13.79
C LEU A 65 5.12 -11.06 14.33
N ARG A 66 5.83 -12.12 14.75
CA ARG A 66 7.14 -12.01 15.42
C ARG A 66 8.17 -11.15 14.65
N GLU A 67 8.07 -11.10 13.32
CA GLU A 67 8.99 -10.39 12.43
C GLU A 67 8.26 -9.49 11.40
N ALA A 68 6.94 -9.38 11.46
CA ALA A 68 6.15 -8.68 10.46
C ALA A 68 4.84 -8.13 11.04
N THR A 69 4.26 -7.11 10.42
CA THR A 69 2.91 -6.65 10.76
C THR A 69 2.01 -6.96 9.57
N LEU A 70 1.01 -7.81 9.78
CA LEU A 70 -0.04 -8.01 8.81
C LEU A 70 -1.13 -6.97 9.06
N ASN A 71 -1.33 -6.11 8.08
CA ASN A 71 -2.34 -5.06 8.10
C ASN A 71 -3.52 -5.48 7.25
N GLU A 72 -4.70 -5.29 7.79
CA GLU A 72 -5.95 -5.58 7.11
C GLU A 72 -6.82 -4.32 7.10
N VAL A 73 -7.22 -3.86 5.92
CA VAL A 73 -8.06 -2.67 5.74
C VAL A 73 -9.49 -3.09 5.44
N LYS A 74 -10.42 -2.70 6.31
CA LYS A 74 -11.83 -3.11 6.28
C LYS A 74 -12.75 -1.93 6.05
N LYS A 75 -13.86 -2.18 5.37
CA LYS A 75 -15.00 -1.26 5.31
C LYS A 75 -16.30 -2.01 5.20
N THR A 76 -17.26 -1.65 6.04
CA THR A 76 -18.67 -2.02 5.85
C THR A 76 -19.37 -0.82 5.23
N GLY A 77 -19.80 -0.98 3.97
CA GLY A 77 -20.54 0.06 3.27
C GLY A 77 -21.89 0.32 3.92
N LYS A 78 -22.44 1.53 3.72
CA LYS A 78 -23.75 1.94 4.29
C LYS A 78 -24.90 1.00 3.92
N LYS A 79 -24.75 0.26 2.81
CA LYS A 79 -25.75 -0.69 2.32
C LYS A 79 -25.50 -2.12 2.85
N GLY A 80 -24.53 -2.34 3.73
CA GLY A 80 -24.18 -3.64 4.30
C GLY A 80 -23.32 -4.52 3.38
N ASP A 81 -22.73 -3.96 2.33
CA ASP A 81 -21.61 -4.57 1.61
C ASP A 81 -20.34 -4.53 2.47
N SER A 82 -19.45 -5.52 2.33
CA SER A 82 -18.16 -5.54 3.02
C SER A 82 -17.01 -5.58 2.02
N PHE A 83 -15.97 -4.81 2.34
CA PHE A 83 -14.69 -4.77 1.67
C PHE A 83 -13.61 -5.13 2.69
N ARG A 84 -12.67 -5.96 2.25
CA ARG A 84 -11.52 -6.40 3.02
C ARG A 84 -10.32 -6.41 2.10
N LEU A 85 -9.24 -5.76 2.51
CA LEU A 85 -7.97 -5.73 1.82
C LEU A 85 -6.90 -6.29 2.75
N MET A 86 -6.20 -7.31 2.26
CA MET A 86 -5.10 -8.02 2.91
C MET A 86 -3.87 -7.96 1.98
N PRO A 87 -2.68 -8.39 2.46
CA PRO A 87 -1.59 -8.65 1.55
C PRO A 87 -2.04 -9.58 0.42
N GLU A 88 -1.79 -9.18 -0.83
CA GLU A 88 -2.06 -9.97 -2.05
C GLU A 88 -3.54 -10.26 -2.37
N LEU A 89 -4.50 -9.88 -1.52
CA LEU A 89 -5.91 -10.24 -1.70
C LEU A 89 -6.87 -9.09 -1.35
N VAL A 90 -7.82 -8.86 -2.25
CA VAL A 90 -9.02 -8.06 -1.98
C VAL A 90 -10.24 -8.96 -1.99
N GLU A 91 -11.06 -8.86 -0.95
CA GLU A 91 -12.37 -9.49 -0.89
C GLU A 91 -13.46 -8.43 -0.89
N TYR A 92 -14.46 -8.63 -1.73
CA TYR A 92 -15.68 -7.82 -1.72
C TYR A 92 -16.90 -8.71 -1.67
N LYS A 93 -17.77 -8.49 -0.68
CA LYS A 93 -19.03 -9.21 -0.51
C LYS A 93 -20.20 -8.21 -0.56
N PRO A 94 -21.11 -8.32 -1.55
CA PRO A 94 -22.32 -7.52 -1.55
C PRO A 94 -23.30 -7.99 -0.47
N LYS A 95 -24.05 -7.07 0.17
CA LYS A 95 -25.03 -7.34 1.24
C LYS A 95 -25.88 -8.60 1.04
N ASN A 96 -26.50 -8.72 -0.13
CA ASN A 96 -27.43 -9.80 -0.49
C ASN A 96 -26.80 -10.82 -1.45
N GLY A 97 -25.49 -10.73 -1.69
CA GLY A 97 -24.79 -11.61 -2.60
C GLY A 97 -24.26 -12.85 -1.90
N LYS A 98 -24.57 -14.03 -2.44
CA LYS A 98 -23.87 -15.27 -2.07
C LYS A 98 -22.44 -15.32 -2.64
N LYS A 99 -22.15 -14.52 -3.67
CA LYS A 99 -20.85 -14.50 -4.36
C LYS A 99 -19.94 -13.43 -3.75
N VAL A 100 -18.77 -13.87 -3.29
CA VAL A 100 -17.64 -13.02 -2.92
C VAL A 100 -16.79 -12.81 -4.18
N SER A 101 -16.44 -11.55 -4.45
CA SER A 101 -15.47 -11.21 -5.48
C SER A 101 -14.08 -11.17 -4.86
N TYR A 102 -13.11 -11.73 -5.57
CA TYR A 102 -11.72 -11.73 -5.17
C TYR A 102 -10.89 -11.01 -6.22
N ILE A 103 -9.99 -10.13 -5.80
CA ILE A 103 -8.93 -9.58 -6.65
C ILE A 103 -7.62 -10.09 -6.06
N ILE A 104 -6.81 -10.76 -6.89
CA ILE A 104 -5.51 -11.27 -6.47
C ILE A 104 -4.45 -10.30 -7.00
N LEU A 105 -3.51 -9.95 -6.13
CA LEU A 105 -2.34 -9.15 -6.47
C LEU A 105 -1.09 -10.01 -6.28
N SER A 106 -0.11 -9.84 -7.15
CA SER A 106 1.23 -10.39 -6.95
C SER A 106 1.96 -9.64 -5.83
N ARG A 107 3.12 -10.17 -5.46
CA ARG A 107 4.00 -9.63 -4.41
C ARG A 107 4.54 -8.23 -4.68
N ASP A 108 4.53 -7.78 -5.93
CA ASP A 108 4.87 -6.41 -6.33
C ASP A 108 3.62 -5.51 -6.45
N GLY A 109 2.43 -6.04 -6.15
CA GLY A 109 1.17 -5.30 -6.22
C GLY A 109 0.59 -5.20 -7.63
N LYS A 110 1.07 -5.99 -8.60
CA LYS A 110 0.42 -6.10 -9.91
C LYS A 110 -0.86 -6.93 -9.80
N LEU A 111 -1.91 -6.50 -10.48
CA LEU A 111 -3.12 -7.30 -10.61
C LEU A 111 -2.83 -8.61 -11.37
N ILE A 112 -3.16 -9.74 -10.75
CA ILE A 112 -3.15 -11.05 -11.39
C ILE A 112 -4.53 -11.26 -12.02
N ASP A 113 -4.56 -11.43 -13.35
CA ASP A 113 -5.80 -11.52 -14.12
C ASP A 113 -6.57 -12.81 -13.77
N THR A 114 -7.58 -12.69 -12.91
CA THR A 114 -8.55 -13.76 -12.64
C THR A 114 -9.76 -13.56 -13.54
N LYS A 115 -10.00 -14.51 -14.45
CA LYS A 115 -11.05 -14.53 -15.49
C LYS A 115 -12.34 -13.75 -15.17
N LYS A 116 -12.69 -12.85 -16.12
CA LYS A 116 -13.98 -12.17 -16.39
C LYS A 116 -14.59 -11.36 -15.23
N GLU A 117 -14.44 -10.04 -15.36
CA GLU A 117 -15.14 -8.97 -14.65
C GLU A 117 -16.60 -9.32 -14.29
N LEU A 118 -16.82 -9.77 -13.06
CA LEU A 118 -18.16 -9.71 -12.47
C LEU A 118 -18.48 -8.24 -12.16
N LYS A 119 -19.74 -7.82 -12.35
CA LYS A 119 -20.22 -6.44 -12.04
C LYS A 119 -19.87 -5.96 -10.63
N HIS A 120 -19.63 -6.88 -9.69
CA HIS A 120 -19.23 -6.62 -8.32
C HIS A 120 -17.74 -6.31 -8.14
N GLU A 121 -16.88 -6.73 -9.07
CA GLU A 121 -15.46 -6.39 -9.08
C GLU A 121 -15.23 -4.89 -9.28
N LYS A 122 -16.09 -4.22 -10.06
CA LYS A 122 -16.02 -2.75 -10.23
C LYS A 122 -16.08 -1.98 -8.91
N LYS A 123 -16.83 -2.50 -7.91
CA LYS A 123 -16.87 -1.91 -6.58
C LYS A 123 -15.62 -2.24 -5.77
N ALA A 124 -15.11 -3.46 -5.88
CA ALA A 124 -13.85 -3.86 -5.24
C ALA A 124 -12.69 -2.98 -5.74
N TYR A 125 -12.57 -2.78 -7.05
CA TYR A 125 -11.60 -1.86 -7.65
C TYR A 125 -11.80 -0.42 -7.20
N ARG A 126 -13.05 0.04 -7.06
CA ARG A 126 -13.33 1.38 -6.52
C ARG A 126 -12.79 1.52 -5.10
N TYR A 127 -13.13 0.61 -4.20
CA TYR A 127 -12.63 0.64 -2.83
C TYR A 127 -11.10 0.55 -2.77
N LEU A 128 -10.48 -0.25 -3.65
CA LEU A 128 -9.02 -0.37 -3.74
C LEU A 128 -8.36 0.94 -4.21
N ASN A 129 -8.91 1.59 -5.24
CA ASN A 129 -8.48 2.92 -5.70
C ASN A 129 -8.68 3.98 -4.62
N ASP A 130 -9.81 3.93 -3.90
CA ASP A 130 -10.12 4.87 -2.81
C ASP A 130 -9.10 4.72 -1.66
N VAL A 131 -8.70 3.49 -1.32
CA VAL A 131 -7.60 3.23 -0.35
C VAL A 131 -6.28 3.82 -0.86
N GLU A 132 -5.89 3.55 -2.11
CA GLU A 132 -4.65 4.11 -2.69
C GLU A 132 -4.66 5.65 -2.63
N ASN A 133 -5.80 6.26 -2.96
CA ASN A 133 -5.98 7.70 -2.95
C ASN A 133 -5.92 8.29 -1.53
N GLU A 134 -6.54 7.65 -0.53
CA GLU A 134 -6.45 8.10 0.86
C GLU A 134 -5.00 8.01 1.35
N ILE A 135 -4.30 6.90 1.10
CA ILE A 135 -2.88 6.78 1.45
C ILE A 135 -2.06 7.87 0.77
N ARG A 136 -2.28 8.11 -0.53
CA ARG A 136 -1.57 9.15 -1.28
C ARG A 136 -1.79 10.55 -0.69
N GLN A 137 -2.99 10.86 -0.24
CA GLN A 137 -3.35 12.17 0.30
C GLN A 137 -2.88 12.35 1.75
N ASN A 138 -2.99 11.31 2.57
CA ASN A 138 -2.83 11.37 4.02
C ASN A 138 -1.47 10.87 4.52
N SER A 139 -0.71 10.15 3.68
CA SER A 139 0.61 9.66 4.07
C SER A 139 1.56 10.81 4.44
N ARG A 140 2.38 10.58 5.47
CA ARG A 140 3.37 11.56 5.92
C ARG A 140 4.38 11.79 4.81
N ARG A 141 4.53 13.05 4.40
CA ARG A 141 5.51 13.45 3.39
C ARG A 141 6.93 13.40 3.95
N PRO A 142 7.90 12.86 3.20
CA PRO A 142 9.30 12.89 3.60
C PRO A 142 9.84 14.32 3.48
N ILE A 143 10.69 14.73 4.43
CA ILE A 143 11.39 16.02 4.38
C ILE A 143 12.33 16.05 3.17
N ILE A 144 13.04 14.95 2.94
CA ILE A 144 13.92 14.74 1.79
C ILE A 144 13.24 13.71 0.89
N ASN A 145 12.78 14.14 -0.29
CA ASN A 145 12.09 13.26 -1.21
C ASN A 145 13.09 12.37 -1.99
N LEU A 146 13.13 11.09 -1.63
CA LEU A 146 13.97 10.06 -2.24
C LEU A 146 13.20 9.18 -3.25
N GLN A 147 12.15 9.69 -3.89
CA GLN A 147 11.32 8.92 -4.83
C GLN A 147 12.14 8.27 -5.95
N TRP A 148 13.18 8.94 -6.45
CA TRP A 148 14.06 8.40 -7.48
C TRP A 148 14.76 7.11 -7.00
N LEU A 149 15.24 7.10 -5.76
CA LEU A 149 15.91 5.97 -5.15
C LEU A 149 14.92 4.82 -4.90
N TRP A 150 13.72 5.15 -4.40
CA TRP A 150 12.63 4.19 -4.27
C TRP A 150 12.27 3.55 -5.62
N ASN A 151 12.15 4.35 -6.68
CA ASN A 151 11.82 3.84 -8.01
C ASN A 151 12.90 2.89 -8.54
N MET A 152 14.18 3.21 -8.36
CA MET A 152 15.29 2.34 -8.75
C MET A 152 15.29 1.04 -7.95
N TRP A 153 15.13 1.11 -6.63
CA TRP A 153 15.05 -0.08 -5.78
C TRP A 153 13.91 -0.99 -6.21
N TYR A 154 12.71 -0.43 -6.39
CA TYR A 154 11.52 -1.18 -6.80
C TYR A 154 11.71 -1.89 -8.15
N GLN A 155 12.39 -1.25 -9.12
CA GLN A 155 12.72 -1.84 -10.42
C GLN A 155 13.79 -2.93 -10.36
N ALA A 156 14.69 -2.87 -9.38
CA ALA A 156 15.74 -3.88 -9.20
C ALA A 156 15.23 -5.12 -8.43
N SER A 157 14.21 -4.96 -7.59
CA SER A 157 13.69 -6.03 -6.73
C SER A 157 12.50 -6.81 -7.31
N ASN A 158 11.89 -6.35 -8.40
CA ASN A 158 10.69 -6.93 -9.02
C ASN A 158 10.79 -6.93 -10.55
#